data_AF-A0A7S7Z7G1-F1
#
_entry.id   AF-A0A7S7Z7G1-F1
#
_cell.length_a   1.000
_cell.length_b   1.000
_cell.length_c   1.000
_cell.angle_alpha   90.00
_cell.angle_beta   90.00
_cell.angle_gamma   90.00
#
_symmetry.space_group_name_H-M   'P 1'
#
loop_
_entity.id
_entity.type
_entity.pdbx_description
1 polymer ?
#
loop_
_entity_poly.entity_id
_entity_poly.type
_entity_poly.pdbx_seq_one_letter_code
_entity_poly.pdbx_strand_id
1 'polypeptide(L)' 'MKYEVTTMTRKAPLIILNVSNPAAFSGKGSIIVLEYTDEDAAMRAARKIARETGRAVTVRSEDMRVIGSISPPMTH' A
#
# COMPACT_ATOMS: atom_id res chain seq x y z
N MET A 1 22.73 -11.86 38.01
CA MET A 1 21.45 -11.42 37.43
C MET A 1 21.72 -11.10 35.96
N LYS A 2 21.40 -12.03 35.04
CA LYS A 2 21.59 -11.84 33.60
C LYS A 2 20.31 -11.24 33.03
N TYR A 3 20.38 -10.05 32.47
CA TYR A 3 19.27 -9.48 31.72
C TYR A 3 19.31 -10.08 30.32
N GLU A 4 18.40 -11.00 30.03
CA GLU A 4 18.11 -11.41 28.67
C GLU A 4 17.34 -10.26 28.00
N VAL A 5 18.03 -9.50 27.15
CA VAL A 5 17.36 -8.59 26.23
C VAL A 5 16.64 -9.46 25.21
N THR A 6 15.34 -9.69 25.41
CA THR A 6 14.49 -10.28 24.39
C THR A 6 14.39 -9.24 23.28
N THR A 7 15.21 -9.39 22.24
CA THR A 7 15.05 -8.65 20.99
C THR A 7 13.71 -9.06 20.40
N MET A 8 12.65 -8.32 20.71
CA MET A 8 11.42 -8.37 19.92
C MET A 8 11.80 -7.92 18.53
N THR A 9 12.04 -8.89 17.64
CA THR A 9 12.08 -8.67 16.20
C THR A 9 10.68 -8.24 15.79
N ARG A 10 10.38 -6.96 15.98
CA ARG A 10 9.13 -6.36 15.56
C ARG A 10 9.16 -6.39 14.04
N LYS A 11 8.53 -7.42 13.47
CA LYS A 11 8.38 -7.57 12.02
C LYS A 11 7.81 -6.26 11.49
N ALA A 12 8.41 -5.72 10.44
CA ALA A 12 7.91 -4.51 9.80
C ALA A 12 6.44 -4.73 9.42
N PRO A 13 5.53 -3.78 9.70
CA PRO A 13 4.15 -3.89 9.26
C PRO A 13 4.12 -4.06 7.74
N LEU A 14 3.30 -4.99 7.25
CA LEU A 14 3.17 -5.23 5.82
C LEU A 14 2.07 -4.33 5.25
N ILE A 15 2.35 -3.63 4.14
CA ILE A 15 1.37 -2.74 3.48
C ILE A 15 1.07 -3.27 2.08
N ILE A 16 -0.20 -3.27 1.71
CA ILE A 16 -0.69 -3.81 0.45
C ILE A 16 -1.27 -2.66 -0.37
N LEU A 17 -0.73 -2.45 -1.58
CA LEU A 17 -1.25 -1.49 -2.54
C LEU A 17 -2.07 -2.21 -3.61
N ASN A 18 -3.35 -1.87 -3.71
CA ASN A 18 -4.22 -2.36 -4.77
C ASN A 18 -4.39 -1.25 -5.82
N VAL A 19 -4.07 -1.55 -7.08
CA VAL A 19 -4.19 -0.63 -8.21
C VAL A 19 -5.35 -1.08 -9.09
N SER A 20 -6.41 -0.26 -9.13
CA SER A 20 -7.60 -0.53 -9.95
C SER A 20 -7.33 -0.10 -11.39
N ASN A 21 -7.25 -1.06 -12.30
CA ASN A 21 -7.10 -0.80 -13.73
C ASN A 21 -8.46 -0.95 -14.44
N PRO A 22 -9.13 0.14 -14.88
CA PRO A 22 -10.40 0.05 -15.59
C PRO A 22 -10.26 -0.64 -16.97
N ALA A 23 -9.07 -0.64 -17.59
CA ALA A 23 -8.80 -1.36 -18.84
C ALA A 23 -8.40 -2.84 -18.63
N ALA A 24 -8.09 -3.26 -17.40
CA ALA A 24 -7.97 -4.69 -17.07
C ALA A 24 -9.37 -5.24 -16.81
N PHE A 25 -10.09 -5.47 -17.89
CA PHE A 25 -11.06 -6.55 -18.07
C PHE A 25 -11.70 -7.14 -16.78
N SER A 26 -13.01 -6.92 -16.61
CA SER A 26 -13.90 -7.84 -15.87
C SER A 26 -13.56 -8.14 -14.40
N GLY A 27 -13.12 -7.16 -13.61
CA GLY A 27 -13.10 -7.30 -12.15
C GLY A 27 -11.82 -7.85 -11.51
N LYS A 28 -10.67 -7.80 -12.21
CA LYS A 28 -9.37 -8.17 -11.63
C LYS A 28 -8.44 -6.95 -11.56
N GLY A 29 -8.48 -6.22 -10.44
CA GLY A 29 -7.45 -5.24 -10.08
C GLY A 29 -6.08 -5.89 -9.87
N SER A 30 -5.00 -5.14 -10.02
CA SER A 30 -3.65 -5.65 -9.76
C SER A 30 -3.24 -5.34 -8.33
N ILE A 31 -2.80 -6.35 -7.58
CA ILE A 31 -2.29 -6.18 -6.21
C ILE A 31 -0.77 -6.11 -6.28
N ILE A 32 -0.20 -5.04 -5.71
CA ILE A 32 1.22 -4.85 -5.49
C ILE A 32 1.43 -4.87 -3.97
N VAL A 33 2.17 -5.84 -3.46
CA VAL A 33 2.51 -5.89 -2.03
C VAL A 33 3.84 -5.19 -1.83
N LEU A 34 3.90 -4.18 -0.95
CA LEU A 34 5.11 -3.44 -0.63
C LEU A 34 5.30 -3.41 0.88
N GLU A 35 6.41 -3.94 1.36
CA GLU A 35 6.73 -3.88 2.78
C GLU A 35 7.16 -2.45 3.16
N TYR A 36 6.30 -1.74 3.88
CA TYR A 36 6.56 -0.40 4.39
C TYR A 36 6.46 -0.41 5.91
N THR A 37 7.50 0.08 6.58
CA THR A 37 7.48 0.31 8.03
C THR A 37 6.71 1.55 8.45
N ASP A 38 6.26 2.38 7.49
CA ASP A 38 5.65 3.69 7.69
C ASP A 38 4.46 3.89 6.74
N GLU A 39 3.29 4.21 7.30
CA GLU A 39 2.06 4.48 6.54
C GLU A 39 2.20 5.71 5.63
N ASP A 40 2.94 6.74 6.06
CA ASP A 40 3.15 7.95 5.26
C ASP A 40 3.99 7.65 4.02
N ALA A 41 5.01 6.79 4.16
CA ALA A 41 5.80 6.30 3.04
C ALA A 41 4.94 5.51 2.04
N ALA A 42 4.06 4.65 2.53
CA ALA A 42 3.13 3.90 1.67
C ALA A 42 2.15 4.82 0.93
N MET A 43 1.62 5.85 1.59
CA MET A 43 0.73 6.83 0.99
C MET A 43 1.44 7.69 -0.08
N ARG A 44 2.71 8.06 0.14
CA ARG A 44 3.54 8.74 -0.87
C ARG A 44 3.74 7.87 -2.10
N ALA A 45 4.04 6.59 -1.90
CA ALA A 45 4.20 5.63 -2.99
C ALA A 45 2.90 5.42 -3.77
N ALA A 46 1.77 5.24 -3.07
CA ALA A 46 0.45 5.11 -3.68
C ALA A 46 0.09 6.34 -4.54
N ARG A 47 0.41 7.54 -4.07
CA ARG A 47 0.20 8.77 -4.83
C ARG A 47 1.06 8.85 -6.09
N LYS A 48 2.32 8.40 -6.02
CA LYS A 48 3.22 8.33 -7.19
C LYS A 48 2.67 7.35 -8.23
N ILE A 49 2.29 6.15 -7.79
CA ILE A 49 1.68 5.13 -8.65
C ILE A 49 0.41 5.66 -9.31
N ALA A 50 -0.50 6.27 -8.55
CA ALA A 50 -1.74 6.83 -9.10
C ALA A 50 -1.47 7.88 -10.19
N ARG A 51 -0.46 8.74 -9.98
CA ARG A 51 -0.04 9.77 -10.94
C ARG A 51 0.59 9.19 -12.20
N GLU A 52 1.52 8.26 -12.06
CA GLU A 52 2.26 7.68 -13.19
C GLU A 52 1.39 6.74 -14.02
N THR A 53 0.45 6.05 -13.39
CA THR A 53 -0.41 5.07 -14.07
C THR A 53 -1.76 5.64 -14.50
N GLY A 54 -2.15 6.81 -13.99
CA GLY A 54 -3.49 7.37 -14.20
C GLY A 54 -4.60 6.52 -13.58
N ARG A 55 -4.31 5.73 -12.54
CA ARG A 55 -5.24 4.76 -11.94
C ARG A 55 -5.53 5.07 -10.48
N ALA A 56 -6.69 4.61 -10.02
CA ALA A 56 -7.01 4.63 -8.59
C ALA A 56 -6.13 3.62 -7.84
N VAL A 57 -5.66 4.00 -6.66
CA VAL A 57 -4.84 3.15 -5.79
C VAL A 57 -5.45 3.12 -4.39
N THR A 58 -5.67 1.93 -3.84
CA THR A 58 -6.10 1.72 -2.45
C THR A 58 -4.92 1.17 -1.64
N VAL A 59 -4.66 1.78 -0.49
CA VAL A 59 -3.64 1.36 0.47
C VAL A 59 -4.30 0.57 1.59
N ARG A 60 -3.76 -0.60 1.92
CA ARG A 60 -4.26 -1.47 2.99
C ARG A 60 -3.15 -1.91 3.94
N SER A 61 -3.47 -2.10 5.20
CA SER A 61 -2.61 -2.75 6.18
C SER A 61 -2.55 -4.26 5.97
N GLU A 62 -1.67 -4.93 6.71
CA GLU A 62 -1.50 -6.39 6.70
C GLU A 62 -2.79 -7.17 7.00
N ASP A 63 -3.66 -6.60 7.83
CA ASP A 63 -4.98 -7.14 8.17
C ASP A 63 -6.06 -6.81 7.12
N MET A 64 -5.63 -6.34 5.94
CA MET A 64 -6.46 -5.97 4.79
C MET A 64 -7.42 -4.79 5.04
N ARG A 65 -7.29 -4.08 6.17
CA ARG A 65 -8.05 -2.86 6.43
C ARG A 65 -7.56 -1.73 5.51
N VAL A 66 -8.49 -0.92 5.03
CA VAL A 66 -8.16 0.22 4.17
C VAL A 66 -7.57 1.33 5.03
N ILE A 67 -6.33 1.71 4.73
CA ILE A 67 -5.64 2.86 5.33
C ILE A 67 -5.97 4.13 4.55
N GLY A 68 -6.06 4.03 3.21
CA GLY A 68 -6.34 5.19 2.38
C GLY A 68 -6.67 4.82 0.93
N SER A 69 -7.16 5.79 0.17
CA SER A 69 -7.41 5.65 -1.27
C SER A 69 -7.04 6.92 -2.01
N ILE A 70 -6.37 6.76 -3.15
CA ILE A 70 -5.94 7.83 -4.03
C ILE A 70 -6.71 7.71 -5.34
N SER A 71 -7.47 8.74 -5.68
CA SER A 71 -8.13 8.85 -6.98
C SER A 71 -7.09 9.11 -8.09
N PRO A 72 -7.35 8.66 -9.33
CA PRO A 72 -6.51 9.03 -10.45
C PRO A 72 -6.51 10.56 -10.63
N PRO A 73 -5.41 11.15 -11.11
CA PRO A 73 -5.42 12.56 -11.49
C PRO A 73 -6.50 12.78 -12.57
N MET A 74 -7.37 13.79 -12.36
CA MET A 74 -8.29 14.22 -13.40
C MET A 74 -7.46 14.78 -14.55
N THR A 75 -7.39 14.07 -15.67
CA THR A 75 -6.93 14.63 -16.94
C THR A 75 -8.00 15.63 -17.38
N HIS A 76 -7.64 16.91 -17.37
CA HIS A 76 -8.48 18.02 -17.84
C HIS A 76 -8.30 18.22 -19.35
#